data_AF-A0A9D7LH25-F1
#
_entry.id   AF-A0A9D7LH25-F1
#
_cell.length_a   1.000
_cell.length_b   1.000
_cell.length_c   1.000
_cell.angle_alpha   90.00
_cell.angle_beta   90.00
_cell.angle_gamma   90.00
#
_symmetry.space_group_name_H-M   'P 1'
#
loop_
_entity.id
_entity.type
_entity.pdbx_description
1 polymer ?
#
loop_
_entity_poly.entity_id
_entity_poly.type
_entity_poly.pdbx_seq_one_letter_code
_entity_poly.pdbx_strand_id
1 'polypeptide(L)'
;MARRRGRALAVSADRVGEFETALYAVRPGARDGGLGDAAAGALRARAERVAARVDPESVAARVERGRVEREVRVQPGPYPGTTSWSALAPAGRSAQAWAAVCDLAADYCQADAALTVAQARADAFLDLILAQAQVSTTVVVSLTDETIAPVRSCGGRGRVWCRDAGGRGGGPVVG
;
A
#
# COMPACT_ATOMS: atom_id res chain seq x y z
N MET A 1 17.54 -25.33 53.03
CA MET A 1 16.34 -25.41 52.16
C MET A 1 15.22 -24.59 52.81
N ALA A 2 14.96 -23.38 52.33
CA ALA A 2 13.79 -22.57 52.75
C ALA A 2 13.37 -21.70 51.56
N ARG A 3 12.28 -22.10 50.89
CA ARG A 3 11.69 -21.35 49.78
C ARG A 3 11.12 -20.04 50.33
N ARG A 4 11.70 -18.88 49.97
CA ARG A 4 11.02 -17.58 50.11
C ARG A 4 9.79 -17.61 49.21
N ARG A 5 8.60 -17.84 49.79
CA ARG A 5 7.33 -17.58 49.12
C ARG A 5 7.21 -16.07 48.95
N GLY A 6 7.38 -15.58 47.72
CA GLY A 6 7.09 -14.20 47.35
C GLY A 6 5.61 -13.94 47.62
N ARG A 7 5.33 -13.09 48.61
CA ARG A 7 3.97 -12.63 48.90
C ARG A 7 3.57 -11.67 47.79
N ALA A 8 2.65 -12.09 46.92
CA ALA A 8 2.00 -11.17 46.00
C ALA A 8 1.25 -10.13 46.85
N LEU A 9 1.74 -8.90 46.85
CA LEU A 9 1.03 -7.77 47.46
C LEU A 9 -0.17 -7.49 46.56
N ALA A 10 -1.33 -8.06 46.93
CA ALA A 10 -2.58 -7.73 46.30
C ALA A 10 -2.92 -6.26 46.62
N VAL A 11 -3.15 -5.46 45.60
CA VAL A 11 -3.62 -4.07 45.73
C VAL A 11 -5.14 -4.13 45.82
N SER A 12 -5.73 -3.44 46.80
CA SER A 12 -7.17 -3.35 46.92
C SER A 12 -7.76 -2.57 45.74
N ALA A 13 -8.94 -2.98 45.25
CA ALA A 13 -9.53 -2.44 44.02
C ALA A 13 -9.70 -0.90 44.06
N ASP A 14 -9.99 -0.35 45.25
CA ASP A 14 -10.12 1.09 45.53
C ASP A 14 -8.79 1.84 45.46
N ARG A 15 -7.65 1.15 45.56
CA ARG A 15 -6.30 1.72 45.50
C ARG A 15 -5.54 1.39 44.22
N VAL A 16 -6.18 0.72 43.27
CA VAL A 16 -5.57 0.39 41.97
C VAL A 16 -5.14 1.66 41.24
N GLY A 17 -5.96 2.71 41.24
CA GLY A 17 -5.60 3.98 40.61
C GLY A 17 -4.38 4.66 41.25
N GLU A 18 -4.26 4.61 42.58
CA GLU A 18 -3.10 5.14 43.32
C GLU A 18 -1.85 4.30 43.08
N PHE A 19 -1.99 2.97 42.98
CA PHE A 19 -0.89 2.06 42.69
C PHE A 19 -0.43 2.18 41.23
N GLU A 20 -1.35 2.34 40.29
CA GLU A 20 -1.06 2.64 38.89
C GLU A 20 -0.39 4.01 38.75
N THR A 21 -0.86 5.01 39.51
CA THR A 21 -0.18 6.30 39.61
C THR A 21 1.20 6.14 40.25
N ALA A 22 1.39 5.35 41.29
CA ALA A 22 2.69 5.17 41.93
C ALA A 22 3.69 4.37 41.07
N LEU A 23 3.24 3.35 40.34
CA LEU A 23 4.07 2.58 39.41
C LEU A 23 4.41 3.37 38.15
N TYR A 24 3.52 4.27 37.73
CA TYR A 24 3.56 4.88 36.40
C TYR A 24 3.57 6.41 36.39
N ALA A 25 3.62 7.06 37.54
CA ALA A 25 3.88 8.47 37.67
C ALA A 25 5.30 8.74 37.18
N VAL A 26 5.35 9.53 36.10
CA VAL A 26 6.49 10.31 35.61
C VAL A 26 7.83 9.62 35.81
N ARG A 27 8.02 8.48 35.13
CA ARG A 27 9.37 8.04 34.81
C ARG A 27 9.98 9.10 33.89
N PRO A 28 11.23 9.55 34.11
CA PRO A 28 11.90 10.46 33.18
C PRO A 28 11.90 9.81 31.78
N GLY A 29 11.14 10.39 30.84
CA GLY A 29 10.95 9.85 29.48
C GLY A 29 9.58 9.24 29.17
N ALA A 30 8.61 9.21 30.10
CA ALA A 30 7.23 8.82 29.81
C ALA A 30 6.52 9.93 29.01
N ARG A 31 6.35 9.72 27.70
CA ARG A 31 5.72 10.70 26.77
C ARG A 31 4.19 10.77 26.88
N ASP A 32 3.57 9.91 27.70
CA ASP A 32 2.16 9.54 27.53
C ASP A 32 1.26 9.73 28.78
N GLY A 33 1.78 10.32 29.88
CA GLY A 33 1.00 10.47 31.13
C GLY A 33 0.73 9.16 31.88
N GLY A 34 -0.01 9.25 33.00
CA GLY A 34 -0.46 8.07 33.77
C GLY A 34 -1.48 7.23 33.00
N LEU A 35 -1.76 5.99 33.45
CA LEU A 35 -2.71 5.10 32.76
C LEU A 35 -4.14 5.69 32.68
N GLY A 36 -4.54 6.52 33.64
CA GLY A 36 -5.87 7.15 33.69
C GLY A 36 -6.11 8.21 32.61
N ASP A 37 -5.06 8.86 32.11
CA ASP A 37 -5.16 9.99 31.15
C ASP A 37 -4.64 9.63 29.75
N ALA A 38 -4.16 8.40 29.56
CA ALA A 38 -3.53 8.00 28.31
C ALA A 38 -4.57 7.72 27.22
N ALA A 39 -4.39 8.33 26.04
CA ALA A 39 -5.19 8.02 24.86
C ALA A 39 -5.06 6.54 24.47
N ALA A 40 -6.11 5.96 23.86
CA ALA A 40 -6.15 4.53 23.50
C ALA A 40 -4.93 4.07 22.67
N GLY A 41 -4.42 4.93 21.78
CA GLY A 41 -3.21 4.65 21.00
C GLY A 41 -1.95 4.56 21.87
N ALA A 42 -1.81 5.42 22.88
CA ALA A 42 -0.68 5.40 23.80
C ALA A 42 -0.71 4.16 24.70
N LEU A 43 -1.90 3.79 25.19
CA LEU A 43 -2.11 2.54 25.93
C LEU A 43 -1.77 1.31 25.09
N ARG A 44 -2.19 1.29 23.81
CA ARG A 44 -1.86 0.20 22.89
C ARG A 44 -0.36 0.09 22.66
N ALA A 45 0.31 1.19 22.29
CA ALA A 45 1.76 1.19 22.06
C ALA A 45 2.53 0.76 23.33
N ARG A 46 2.01 1.11 24.50
CA ARG A 46 2.55 0.66 25.78
C ARG A 46 2.34 -0.83 26.02
N ALA A 47 1.14 -1.35 25.80
CA ALA A 47 0.84 -2.77 25.92
C ALA A 47 1.71 -3.60 24.96
N GLU A 48 1.89 -3.14 23.72
CA GLU A 48 2.76 -3.76 22.74
C GLU A 48 4.23 -3.77 23.20
N ARG A 49 4.74 -2.67 23.77
CA ARG A 49 6.09 -2.61 24.35
C ARG A 49 6.28 -3.59 25.51
N VAL A 50 5.28 -3.73 26.38
CA VAL A 50 5.34 -4.67 27.51
C VAL A 50 5.27 -6.11 27.00
N ALA A 51 4.35 -6.40 26.09
CA ALA A 51 4.22 -7.71 25.46
C ALA A 51 5.52 -8.14 24.77
N ALA A 52 6.16 -7.24 24.01
CA ALA A 52 7.44 -7.51 23.36
C ALA A 52 8.59 -7.81 24.33
N ARG A 53 8.54 -7.29 25.56
CA ARG A 53 9.53 -7.58 26.60
C ARG A 53 9.25 -8.89 27.33
N VAL A 54 7.98 -9.21 27.56
CA VAL A 54 7.56 -10.43 28.27
C VAL A 54 7.69 -11.66 27.38
N ASP A 55 7.37 -11.52 26.10
CA ASP A 55 7.37 -12.58 25.11
C ASP A 55 7.92 -12.07 23.77
N PRO A 56 9.26 -12.00 23.65
CA PRO A 56 9.90 -11.57 22.42
C PRO A 56 9.71 -12.57 21.27
N GLU A 57 9.51 -13.84 21.58
CA GLU A 57 9.35 -14.91 20.58
C GLU A 57 8.02 -14.78 19.83
N SER A 58 6.90 -14.45 20.50
CA SER A 58 5.64 -14.23 19.79
C SER A 58 5.64 -12.99 18.91
N VAL A 59 6.41 -11.96 19.28
CA VAL A 59 6.62 -10.79 18.41
C VAL A 59 7.40 -11.18 17.16
N ALA A 60 8.49 -11.94 17.32
CA ALA A 60 9.26 -12.48 16.19
C ALA A 60 8.39 -13.36 15.29
N ALA A 61 7.58 -14.26 15.88
CA ALA A 61 6.66 -15.11 15.14
C ALA A 61 5.59 -14.32 14.36
N ARG A 62 5.08 -13.20 14.92
CA ARG A 62 4.16 -12.30 14.20
C ARG A 62 4.81 -11.62 13.02
N VAL A 63 6.06 -11.19 13.15
CA VAL A 63 6.82 -10.59 12.04
C VAL A 63 7.02 -11.60 10.92
N GLU A 64 7.43 -12.83 11.25
CA GLU A 64 7.56 -13.90 10.24
C GLU A 64 6.23 -14.25 9.59
N ARG A 65 5.15 -14.34 10.39
CA ARG A 65 3.81 -14.56 9.85
C ARG A 65 3.39 -13.45 8.89
N GLY A 66 3.65 -12.18 9.21
CA GLY A 66 3.40 -11.06 8.30
C GLY A 66 4.20 -11.13 7.00
N ARG A 67 5.38 -11.78 6.99
CA ARG A 67 6.12 -12.05 5.75
C ARG A 67 5.47 -13.16 4.93
N VAL A 68 4.96 -14.21 5.58
CA VAL A 68 4.33 -15.36 4.92
C VAL A 68 2.95 -15.01 4.38
N GLU A 69 2.15 -14.28 5.15
CA GLU A 69 0.77 -13.89 4.83
C GLU A 69 0.67 -12.69 3.88
N ARG A 70 1.78 -12.25 3.28
CA ARG A 70 1.79 -11.16 2.30
C ARG A 70 0.78 -11.46 1.18
N GLU A 71 -0.18 -10.57 0.99
CA GLU A 71 -1.27 -10.76 0.03
C GLU A 71 -1.66 -9.44 -0.63
N VAL A 72 -2.24 -9.53 -1.83
CA VAL A 72 -2.94 -8.43 -2.49
C VAL A 72 -4.32 -8.93 -2.86
N ARG A 73 -5.36 -8.19 -2.48
CA ARG A 73 -6.75 -8.51 -2.74
C ARG A 73 -7.40 -7.39 -3.53
N VAL A 74 -8.21 -7.78 -4.50
CA VAL A 74 -9.06 -6.88 -5.27
C VAL A 74 -10.52 -7.25 -5.02
N GLN A 75 -11.36 -6.25 -4.76
CA GLN A 75 -12.78 -6.40 -4.52
C GLN A 75 -13.56 -5.37 -5.35
N PRO A 76 -14.83 -5.62 -5.71
CA PRO A 76 -15.69 -4.60 -6.28
C PRO A 76 -15.74 -3.35 -5.39
N GLY A 77 -15.60 -2.18 -6.01
CA GLY A 77 -15.65 -0.91 -5.30
C GLY A 77 -17.08 -0.47 -4.99
N PRO A 78 -17.24 0.56 -4.14
CA PRO A 78 -18.55 1.06 -3.73
C PRO A 78 -19.32 1.75 -4.86
N TYR A 79 -18.63 2.16 -5.93
CA TYR A 79 -19.22 2.83 -7.08
C TYR A 79 -19.14 1.96 -8.34
N PRO A 80 -20.12 2.04 -9.25
CA PRO A 80 -20.07 1.32 -10.52
C PRO A 80 -18.77 1.60 -11.29
N GLY A 81 -18.13 0.56 -11.80
CA GLY A 81 -16.87 0.66 -12.54
C GLY A 81 -15.61 0.86 -11.68
N THR A 82 -15.74 0.84 -10.34
CA THR A 82 -14.58 0.96 -9.43
C THR A 82 -14.19 -0.38 -8.81
N THR A 83 -12.92 -0.50 -8.45
CA THR A 83 -12.42 -1.63 -7.65
C THR A 83 -11.67 -1.10 -6.43
N SER A 84 -11.77 -1.83 -5.32
CA SER A 84 -10.99 -1.57 -4.12
C SER A 84 -9.83 -2.57 -4.05
N TRP A 85 -8.64 -2.05 -3.77
CA TRP A 85 -7.42 -2.84 -3.64
C TRP A 85 -6.92 -2.75 -2.20
N SER A 86 -6.53 -3.88 -1.63
CA SER A 86 -5.84 -3.93 -0.35
C SER A 86 -4.60 -4.80 -0.46
N ALA A 87 -3.53 -4.39 0.23
CA ALA A 87 -2.26 -5.09 0.20
C ALA A 87 -1.67 -5.21 1.61
N LEU A 88 -1.25 -6.42 1.96
CA LEU A 88 -0.43 -6.71 3.13
C LEU A 88 0.99 -6.99 2.66
N ALA A 89 1.93 -6.11 3.03
CA ALA A 89 3.32 -6.19 2.61
C ALA A 89 4.29 -5.89 3.77
N PRO A 90 5.55 -6.35 3.69
CA PRO A 90 6.57 -5.97 4.67
C PRO A 90 6.74 -4.45 4.77
N ALA A 91 6.73 -3.91 5.99
CA ALA A 91 6.69 -2.48 6.26
C ALA A 91 7.78 -1.67 5.54
N GLY A 92 9.02 -2.18 5.48
CA GLY A 92 10.11 -1.48 4.79
C GLY A 92 9.86 -1.30 3.29
N ARG A 93 9.38 -2.34 2.60
CA ARG A 93 9.06 -2.29 1.17
C ARG A 93 7.79 -1.47 0.92
N SER A 94 6.80 -1.58 1.81
CA SER A 94 5.58 -0.79 1.76
C SER A 94 5.86 0.71 1.91
N ALA A 95 6.75 1.11 2.83
CA ALA A 95 7.14 2.50 3.02
C ALA A 95 7.85 3.08 1.78
N GLN A 96 8.75 2.31 1.16
CA GLN A 96 9.41 2.71 -0.08
C GLN A 96 8.41 2.89 -1.23
N ALA A 97 7.49 1.93 -1.40
CA ALA A 97 6.45 2.02 -2.42
C ALA A 97 5.52 3.23 -2.18
N TRP A 98 5.12 3.46 -0.92
CA TRP A 98 4.27 4.59 -0.57
C TRP A 98 4.94 5.95 -0.78
N ALA A 99 6.24 6.05 -0.49
CA ALA A 99 7.01 7.25 -0.79
C ALA A 99 6.99 7.56 -2.31
N ALA A 100 7.27 6.55 -3.15
CA ALA A 100 7.21 6.71 -4.61
C ALA A 100 5.82 7.16 -5.11
N VAL A 101 4.74 6.62 -4.53
CA VAL A 101 3.37 7.07 -4.84
C VAL A 101 3.16 8.52 -4.43
N CYS A 102 3.64 8.93 -3.25
CA CYS A 102 3.50 10.31 -2.79
C CYS A 102 4.30 11.30 -3.63
N ASP A 103 5.51 10.93 -4.06
CA ASP A 103 6.36 11.76 -4.89
C ASP A 103 5.71 12.00 -6.25
N LEU A 104 5.26 10.94 -6.94
CA LEU A 104 4.57 11.07 -8.23
C LEU A 104 3.22 11.80 -8.10
N ALA A 105 2.47 11.56 -7.02
CA ALA A 105 1.23 12.29 -6.78
C ALA A 105 1.46 13.79 -6.55
N ALA A 106 2.60 14.17 -5.95
CA ALA A 106 2.96 15.57 -5.81
C ALA A 106 3.17 16.22 -7.19
N ASP A 107 3.87 15.54 -8.10
CA ASP A 107 4.05 15.99 -9.48
C ASP A 107 2.69 16.17 -10.20
N TYR A 108 1.75 15.24 -9.99
CA TYR A 108 0.40 15.35 -10.56
C TYR A 108 -0.38 16.54 -10.02
N CYS A 109 -0.33 16.80 -8.71
CA CYS A 109 -0.95 17.98 -8.12
C CYS A 109 -0.30 19.30 -8.58
N GLN A 110 0.99 19.30 -8.92
CA GLN A 110 1.65 20.48 -9.52
C GLN A 110 1.22 20.69 -10.97
N ALA A 111 1.00 19.60 -11.72
CA ALA A 111 0.57 19.66 -13.11
C ALA A 111 -0.91 20.04 -13.26
N ASP A 112 -1.77 19.55 -12.35
CA ASP A 112 -3.20 19.82 -12.34
C ASP A 112 -3.70 20.17 -10.92
N ALA A 113 -4.04 21.44 -10.74
CA ALA A 113 -4.56 21.97 -9.48
C ALA A 113 -6.02 21.54 -9.18
N ALA A 114 -6.73 20.94 -10.15
CA ALA A 114 -8.08 20.42 -9.94
C ALA A 114 -8.06 19.04 -9.25
N LEU A 115 -6.94 18.32 -9.27
CA LEU A 115 -6.81 17.03 -8.62
C LEU A 115 -6.68 17.17 -7.11
N THR A 116 -7.52 16.43 -6.38
CA THR A 116 -7.27 16.24 -4.95
C THR A 116 -6.05 15.34 -4.74
N VAL A 117 -5.34 15.53 -3.63
CA VAL A 117 -4.19 14.69 -3.26
C VAL A 117 -4.55 13.19 -3.22
N ALA A 118 -5.78 12.86 -2.83
CA ALA A 118 -6.26 11.47 -2.81
C ALA A 118 -6.41 10.88 -4.22
N GLN A 119 -6.96 11.65 -5.16
CA GLN A 119 -7.07 11.24 -6.57
C GLN A 119 -5.68 11.10 -7.19
N ALA A 120 -4.81 12.10 -7.02
CA ALA A 120 -3.45 12.06 -7.54
C ALA A 120 -2.66 10.84 -7.03
N ARG A 121 -2.84 10.43 -5.77
CA ARG A 121 -2.25 9.20 -5.23
C ARG A 121 -2.83 7.93 -5.83
N ALA A 122 -4.13 7.89 -6.09
CA ALA A 122 -4.76 6.74 -6.73
C ALA A 122 -4.25 6.55 -8.16
N ASP A 123 -4.15 7.64 -8.91
CA ASP A 123 -3.64 7.65 -10.29
C ASP A 123 -2.14 7.27 -10.31
N ALA A 124 -1.32 7.93 -9.48
CA ALA A 124 0.11 7.63 -9.35
C ALA A 124 0.36 6.16 -8.96
N PHE A 125 -0.46 5.59 -8.07
CA PHE A 125 -0.36 4.19 -7.68
C PHE A 125 -0.58 3.24 -8.86
N LEU A 126 -1.61 3.48 -9.68
CA LEU A 126 -1.90 2.65 -10.86
C LEU A 126 -0.84 2.82 -11.94
N ASP A 127 -0.40 4.05 -12.20
CA ASP A 127 0.62 4.33 -13.20
C ASP A 127 1.96 3.69 -12.85
N LEU A 128 2.37 3.70 -11.58
CA LEU A 128 3.59 3.02 -11.14
C LEU A 128 3.52 1.49 -11.33
N ILE A 129 2.34 0.88 -11.14
CA ILE A 129 2.14 -0.55 -11.39
C ILE A 129 2.19 -0.82 -12.90
N LEU A 130 1.48 -0.01 -13.69
CA LEU A 130 1.36 -0.20 -15.13
C LEU A 130 2.64 0.13 -15.90
N ALA A 131 3.45 1.07 -15.40
CA ALA A 131 4.76 1.42 -15.97
C ALA A 131 5.75 0.25 -16.01
N GLN A 132 5.53 -0.80 -15.20
CA GLN A 132 6.35 -2.02 -15.18
C GLN A 132 5.57 -3.27 -15.64
N ALA A 133 4.32 -3.12 -16.09
CA ALA A 133 3.48 -4.23 -16.52
C ALA A 133 3.57 -4.45 -18.05
N GLN A 134 3.85 -5.69 -18.46
CA GLN A 134 3.64 -6.11 -19.84
C GLN A 134 2.19 -6.57 -19.98
N VAL A 135 1.34 -5.71 -20.53
CA VAL A 135 -0.08 -6.01 -20.76
C VAL A 135 -0.26 -6.49 -22.21
N SER A 136 -0.51 -7.80 -22.38
CA SER A 136 -0.92 -8.34 -23.68
C SER A 136 -2.45 -8.37 -23.74
N THR A 137 -3.05 -7.45 -24.50
CA THR A 137 -4.50 -7.43 -24.74
C THR A 137 -4.82 -8.02 -26.10
N THR A 138 -5.48 -9.19 -26.12
CA THR A 138 -6.01 -9.78 -27.36
C THR A 138 -7.41 -9.26 -27.60
N VAL A 139 -7.57 -8.34 -28.54
CA VAL A 139 -8.89 -7.87 -28.99
C VAL A 139 -9.39 -8.82 -30.08
N VAL A 140 -10.37 -9.66 -29.76
CA VAL A 140 -11.07 -10.47 -30.76
C VAL A 140 -12.25 -9.65 -31.27
N VAL A 141 -12.08 -9.01 -32.43
CA VAL A 141 -13.18 -8.34 -33.13
C VAL A 141 -13.85 -9.36 -34.06
N SER A 142 -15.04 -9.82 -33.71
CA SER A 142 -15.89 -10.57 -34.63
C SER A 142 -16.60 -9.60 -35.57
N LEU A 143 -16.05 -9.42 -36.77
CA LEU A 143 -16.68 -8.64 -37.83
C LEU A 143 -17.75 -9.49 -38.52
N THR A 144 -18.97 -8.97 -38.60
CA THR A 144 -20.02 -9.50 -39.48
C THR A 144 -19.89 -8.92 -40.89
N ASP A 145 -20.34 -9.65 -41.92
CA ASP A 145 -20.12 -9.32 -43.34
C ASP A 145 -20.72 -7.94 -43.74
N GLU A 146 -21.81 -7.51 -43.09
CA GLU A 146 -22.36 -6.16 -43.28
C GLU A 146 -21.40 -5.02 -42.88
N THR A 147 -20.45 -5.27 -41.98
CA THR A 147 -19.46 -4.28 -41.52
C THR A 147 -18.26 -4.17 -42.48
N ILE A 148 -18.02 -5.18 -43.32
CA ILE A 148 -16.93 -5.21 -44.32
C ILE A 148 -17.36 -4.53 -45.64
N ALA A 149 -18.67 -4.48 -45.91
CA ALA A 149 -19.24 -3.88 -47.11
C ALA A 149 -18.79 -2.42 -47.40
N PRO A 150 -18.70 -1.49 -46.43
CA PRO A 150 -18.25 -0.12 -46.71
C PRO A 150 -16.72 0.02 -46.86
N VAL A 151 -15.92 -0.92 -46.33
CA VAL A 151 -14.45 -0.93 -46.52
C VAL A 151 -14.08 -1.35 -47.94
N ARG A 152 -14.87 -2.25 -48.55
CA ARG A 152 -14.67 -2.68 -49.94
C ARG A 152 -15.10 -1.63 -50.97
N SER A 153 -16.05 -0.75 -50.63
CA SER A 153 -16.56 0.28 -51.55
C SER A 153 -15.67 1.53 -51.63
N CYS A 154 -14.69 1.69 -50.73
CA CYS A 154 -13.65 2.72 -50.84
C CYS A 154 -12.42 2.27 -51.66
N GLY A 155 -12.57 1.25 -52.50
CA GLY A 155 -11.61 0.88 -53.55
C GLY A 155 -11.57 1.90 -54.68
N GLY A 156 -11.08 3.11 -54.39
CA GLY A 156 -11.00 4.19 -55.37
C GLY A 156 -10.15 5.37 -54.90
N ARG A 157 -8.82 5.17 -54.85
CA ARG A 157 -7.77 6.18 -54.61
C ARG A 157 -7.65 6.70 -53.16
N GLY A 158 -6.97 5.95 -52.29
CA GLY A 158 -6.49 6.44 -50.99
C GLY A 158 -4.99 6.18 -50.85
N ARG A 159 -4.19 7.24 -50.79
CA ARG A 159 -2.74 7.21 -50.57
C ARG A 159 -2.38 6.38 -49.33
N VAL A 160 -1.42 5.48 -49.47
CA VAL A 160 -0.71 4.84 -48.36
C VAL A 160 0.07 5.93 -47.62
N TRP A 161 -0.30 6.19 -46.36
CA TRP A 161 0.55 6.92 -45.43
C TRP A 161 1.42 5.91 -44.70
N CYS A 162 2.62 5.64 -45.22
CA CYS A 162 3.70 5.14 -44.39
C CYS A 162 4.19 6.32 -43.55
N ARG A 163 3.91 6.31 -42.26
CA ARG A 163 4.64 7.16 -41.31
C ARG A 163 5.97 6.47 -41.04
N ASP A 164 7.02 6.93 -41.69
CA ASP A 164 8.39 6.59 -41.33
C ASP A 164 8.66 7.10 -39.90
N ALA A 165 8.71 6.18 -38.94
CA ALA A 165 9.43 6.42 -37.70
C ALA A 165 10.91 6.26 -38.04
N GLY A 166 11.62 7.39 -38.10
CA GLY A 166 12.98 7.49 -38.64
C GLY A 166 13.97 6.47 -38.08
N GLY A 167 14.43 5.58 -38.95
CA GLY A 167 15.73 4.92 -38.86
C GLY A 167 16.71 5.63 -39.79
N ARG A 168 17.63 6.42 -39.22
CA ARG A 168 18.78 6.95 -39.95
C ARG A 168 19.80 5.83 -40.20
N GLY A 169 20.26 5.70 -41.44
CA GLY A 169 21.55 5.10 -41.78
C GLY A 169 21.48 4.10 -42.92
N GLY A 170 22.09 4.47 -44.06
CA GLY A 170 22.16 3.73 -45.33
C GLY A 170 22.83 2.36 -45.21
N GLY A 171 22.88 1.50 -46.22
CA GLY A 171 22.66 1.55 -47.67
C GLY A 171 23.10 0.16 -48.18
N PRO A 172 22.84 -0.23 -49.44
CA PRO A 172 22.99 -1.61 -49.85
C PRO A 172 24.43 -1.93 -50.29
N VAL A 173 24.94 -3.12 -49.97
CA VAL A 173 25.98 -3.80 -50.75
C VAL A 173 25.72 -5.31 -50.80
N VAL A 174 25.34 -5.73 -52.00
CA VAL A 174 25.47 -7.03 -52.70
C VAL A 174 26.14 -8.21 -51.98
N GLY A 175 25.47 -9.36 -52.12
CA GLY A 175 25.95 -10.74 -51.94
C GLY A 175 24.83 -11.71 -52.29
#